data_AF-A0A7S2YXV3-F1
#
_entry.id   AF-A0A7S2YXV3-F1
#
_cell.length_a   1.000
_cell.length_b   1.000
_cell.length_c   1.000
_cell.angle_alpha   90.00
_cell.angle_beta   90.00
_cell.angle_gamma   90.00
#
_symmetry.space_group_name_H-M   'P 1'
#
loop_
_entity.id
_entity.type
_entity.pdbx_description
1 polymer ?
#
loop_
_entity_poly.entity_id
_entity_poly.type
_entity_poly.pdbx_seq_one_letter_code
_entity_poly.pdbx_strand_id
1 'polypeptide(L)'
;ELQEKLLQLMSAATSAQHEFCRTGALSLYGQGIDTTAKKSQFAEDSASLHAKALETFDAGIMAASVTDETPKEVDDLRVRLVGDMQSIHDAKVKDLKAESMEDVKKLLSKALYMPFTSTFEDLPEDTWSTLRGVKGKVVKEHYELLDGELAGLGLAAAESHKCKADLAAFGKERYNNLIEEAVKSAPKIIKDKFVKAFCYDGKGMPRVWGPRVDVGEINAAAKKEAVSALSLLAISQIEGDRDLSEVEEALETLALASSSSGAASAEGGSSAPALSSLFASDSWPDLDREDVLLDPIECRSVWRQMESEISYTVSQAVTAHEAAKQASNRGPPLWTIIAMLFLGWNELMSLLYNPVLLVLLILLFVLGRAVYTRIDLGAELEKGFIPALISISMKLTPILIEVSQQFAWQIKEAIEKNAQAGQVQAQGAAGNSNNKKED
;
A
#
# COMPACT_ATOMS: atom_id res chain seq x y z
N GLU A 1 49.76 -77.62 31.15
CA GLU A 1 48.31 -77.76 30.88
C GLU A 1 47.39 -77.07 31.88
N LEU A 2 47.23 -77.54 33.14
CA LEU A 2 46.20 -76.96 34.04
C LEU A 2 46.49 -75.50 34.42
N GLN A 3 47.76 -75.19 34.68
CA GLN A 3 48.26 -73.85 34.97
C GLN A 3 48.14 -72.90 33.75
N GLU A 4 48.30 -73.44 32.56
CA GLU A 4 48.21 -72.72 31.28
C GLU A 4 46.76 -72.38 30.92
N LYS A 5 45.82 -73.31 31.16
CA LYS A 5 44.38 -73.05 31.06
C LYS A 5 43.88 -72.05 32.11
N LEU A 6 44.42 -72.10 33.33
CA LEU A 6 44.10 -71.13 34.38
C LEU A 6 44.58 -69.72 34.00
N LEU A 7 45.80 -69.61 33.45
CA LEU A 7 46.34 -68.36 32.91
C LEU A 7 45.48 -67.79 31.77
N GLN A 8 45.02 -68.63 30.84
CA GLN A 8 44.13 -68.21 29.75
C GLN A 8 42.75 -67.72 30.25
N LEU A 9 42.18 -68.38 31.27
CA LEU A 9 40.92 -67.94 31.89
C LEU A 9 41.09 -66.63 32.65
N MET A 10 42.20 -66.47 33.37
CA MET A 10 42.53 -65.24 34.09
C MET A 10 42.80 -64.07 33.14
N SER A 11 43.50 -64.30 32.02
CA SER A 11 43.74 -63.26 31.01
C SER A 11 42.45 -62.84 30.31
N ALA A 12 41.56 -63.78 30.00
CA ALA A 12 40.24 -63.47 29.42
C ALA A 12 39.35 -62.68 30.40
N ALA A 13 39.33 -63.06 31.68
CA ALA A 13 38.55 -62.37 32.70
C ALA A 13 39.08 -60.95 32.98
N THR A 14 40.40 -60.77 33.04
CA THR A 14 41.02 -59.44 33.22
C THR A 14 40.80 -58.53 32.01
N SER A 15 40.93 -59.06 30.79
CA SER A 15 40.59 -58.33 29.56
C SER A 15 39.12 -57.88 29.53
N ALA A 16 38.18 -58.76 29.90
CA ALA A 16 36.76 -58.40 30.01
C ALA A 16 36.50 -57.33 31.08
N GLN A 17 37.21 -57.38 32.21
CA GLN A 17 37.12 -56.38 33.27
C GLN A 17 37.67 -55.02 32.81
N HIS A 18 38.78 -54.99 32.07
CA HIS A 18 39.33 -53.74 31.51
C HIS A 18 38.39 -53.09 30.49
N GLU A 19 37.74 -53.89 29.63
CA GLU A 19 36.70 -53.39 28.71
C GLU A 19 35.44 -52.91 29.45
N PHE A 20 35.06 -53.55 30.56
CA PHE A 20 33.99 -53.06 31.43
C PHE A 20 34.33 -51.69 32.04
N CYS A 21 35.56 -51.48 32.54
CA CYS A 21 36.02 -50.19 33.01
C CYS A 21 36.00 -49.12 31.90
N ARG A 22 36.41 -49.48 30.68
CA ARG A 22 36.38 -48.60 29.51
C ARG A 22 34.96 -48.14 29.18
N THR A 23 34.04 -49.09 29.04
CA THR A 23 32.63 -48.80 28.71
C THR A 23 31.94 -48.01 29.81
N GLY A 24 32.23 -48.30 31.08
CA GLY A 24 31.78 -47.53 32.23
C GLY A 24 32.23 -46.07 32.18
N ALA A 25 33.53 -45.82 32.00
CA ALA A 25 34.07 -44.47 31.86
C ALA A 25 33.49 -43.71 30.64
N LEU A 26 33.33 -44.39 29.51
CA LEU A 26 32.73 -43.82 28.30
C LEU A 26 31.26 -43.43 28.53
N SER A 27 30.50 -44.27 29.22
CA SER A 27 29.09 -44.00 29.55
C SER A 27 28.94 -42.79 30.48
N LEU A 28 29.84 -42.64 31.45
CA LEU A 28 29.86 -41.51 32.39
C LEU A 28 30.16 -40.21 31.64
N TYR A 29 31.13 -40.26 30.72
CA TYR A 29 31.44 -39.13 29.86
C TYR A 29 30.28 -38.74 28.94
N GLY A 30 29.66 -39.73 28.24
CA GLY A 30 28.52 -39.48 27.36
C GLY A 30 27.34 -38.84 28.09
N GLN A 31 26.95 -39.39 29.24
CA GLN A 31 25.87 -38.81 30.06
C GLN A 31 26.23 -37.43 30.62
N GLY A 32 27.49 -37.21 31.02
CA GLY A 32 27.97 -35.92 31.49
C GLY A 32 27.92 -34.84 30.40
N ILE A 33 28.35 -35.18 29.19
CA ILE A 33 28.29 -34.28 28.04
C ILE A 33 26.85 -33.94 27.66
N ASP A 34 25.94 -34.91 27.72
CA ASP A 34 24.53 -34.66 27.38
C ASP A 34 23.80 -33.81 28.41
N THR A 35 24.21 -33.87 29.68
CA THR A 35 23.65 -33.06 30.76
C THR A 35 24.25 -31.65 30.86
N THR A 36 25.34 -31.38 30.14
CA THR A 36 25.97 -30.06 30.09
C THR A 36 25.08 -29.09 29.32
N ALA A 37 24.23 -28.36 30.04
CA ALA A 37 23.19 -27.50 29.46
C ALA A 37 23.68 -26.10 29.02
N LYS A 38 24.90 -25.68 29.43
CA LYS A 38 25.39 -24.31 29.19
C LYS A 38 26.39 -24.26 28.05
N LYS A 39 25.98 -23.69 26.91
CA LYS A 39 26.82 -23.45 25.72
C LYS A 39 28.10 -22.65 26.04
N SER A 40 28.02 -21.72 26.99
CA SER A 40 29.12 -20.79 27.32
C SER A 40 30.29 -21.40 28.09
N GLN A 41 30.10 -22.55 28.75
CA GLN A 41 31.13 -23.22 29.57
C GLN A 41 31.44 -24.63 29.05
N PHE A 42 30.92 -24.99 27.88
CA PHE A 42 30.99 -26.34 27.35
C PHE A 42 32.42 -26.86 27.22
N ALA A 43 33.36 -26.04 26.75
CA ALA A 43 34.76 -26.43 26.60
C ALA A 43 35.47 -26.71 27.94
N GLU A 44 35.15 -25.94 28.99
CA GLU A 44 35.73 -26.15 30.34
C GLU A 44 35.11 -27.39 31.00
N ASP A 45 33.78 -27.51 30.92
CA ASP A 45 33.03 -28.63 31.47
C ASP A 45 33.41 -29.94 30.79
N SER A 46 33.55 -29.96 29.45
CA SER A 46 33.95 -31.16 28.69
C SER A 46 35.37 -31.61 29.02
N ALA A 47 36.32 -30.67 29.17
CA ALA A 47 37.68 -30.96 29.59
C ALA A 47 37.74 -31.56 31.01
N SER A 48 36.94 -31.02 31.94
CA SER A 48 36.85 -31.54 33.31
C SER A 48 36.24 -32.95 33.36
N LEU A 49 35.20 -33.20 32.56
CA LEU A 49 34.56 -34.51 32.43
C LEU A 49 35.48 -35.52 31.76
N HIS A 50 36.25 -35.11 30.76
CA HIS A 50 37.25 -35.95 30.11
C HIS A 50 38.34 -36.39 31.12
N ALA A 51 38.86 -35.45 31.92
CA ALA A 51 39.83 -35.78 32.97
C ALA A 51 39.25 -36.73 34.03
N LYS A 52 38.02 -36.48 34.49
CA LYS A 52 37.33 -37.34 35.45
C LYS A 52 37.08 -38.75 34.92
N ALA A 53 36.72 -38.88 33.64
CA ALA A 53 36.47 -40.17 33.03
C ALA A 53 37.75 -41.00 32.89
N LEU A 54 38.89 -40.36 32.57
CA LEU A 54 40.21 -40.99 32.60
C LEU A 54 40.60 -41.43 34.01
N GLU A 55 40.38 -40.60 35.03
CA GLU A 55 40.67 -40.96 36.43
C GLU A 55 39.85 -42.18 36.88
N THR A 56 38.55 -42.24 36.52
CA THR A 56 37.73 -43.42 36.83
C THR A 56 38.17 -44.68 36.08
N PHE A 57 38.68 -44.53 34.87
CA PHE A 57 39.26 -45.65 34.12
C PHE A 57 40.53 -46.14 34.80
N ASP A 58 41.49 -45.25 35.07
CA ASP A 58 42.78 -45.57 35.70
C ASP A 58 42.57 -46.20 37.09
N ALA A 59 41.66 -45.66 37.92
CA ALA A 59 41.31 -46.23 39.22
C ALA A 59 40.66 -47.63 39.09
N GLY A 60 39.82 -47.84 38.07
CA GLY A 60 39.18 -49.12 37.79
C GLY A 60 40.18 -50.19 37.35
N ILE A 61 41.18 -49.82 36.54
CA ILE A 61 42.27 -50.72 36.14
C ILE A 61 43.15 -51.08 37.35
N MET A 62 43.54 -50.11 38.18
CA MET A 62 44.36 -50.35 39.38
C MET A 62 43.67 -51.27 40.39
N ALA A 63 42.34 -51.20 40.51
CA ALA A 63 41.57 -52.10 41.37
C ALA A 63 41.46 -53.53 40.81
N ALA A 64 41.60 -53.71 39.49
CA ALA A 64 41.50 -55.00 38.81
C ALA A 64 42.86 -55.69 38.60
N SER A 65 43.96 -54.93 38.62
CA SER A 65 45.32 -55.45 38.45
C SER A 65 45.84 -56.17 39.69
N VAL A 66 46.38 -57.38 39.50
CA VAL A 66 47.01 -58.21 40.56
C VAL A 66 48.54 -57.99 40.61
N THR A 67 49.11 -57.29 39.64
CA THR A 67 50.56 -57.05 39.45
C THR A 67 50.83 -55.58 39.14
N ASP A 68 51.98 -55.05 39.58
CA ASP A 68 52.40 -53.64 39.43
C ASP A 68 52.70 -53.21 37.98
N GLU A 69 52.85 -54.15 37.04
CA GLU A 69 53.13 -53.85 35.64
C GLU A 69 51.83 -53.66 34.85
N THR A 70 51.65 -52.48 34.26
CA THR A 70 50.55 -52.17 33.34
C THR A 70 50.77 -52.90 32.00
N PRO A 71 49.88 -53.82 31.60
CA PRO A 71 49.98 -54.49 30.31
C PRO A 71 49.84 -53.49 29.16
N LYS A 72 50.57 -53.69 28.06
CA LYS A 72 50.42 -52.88 26.82
C LYS A 72 48.98 -52.81 26.32
N GLU A 73 48.18 -53.84 26.59
CA GLU A 73 46.76 -53.90 26.26
C GLU A 73 45.94 -52.77 26.92
N VAL A 74 46.35 -52.30 28.11
CA VAL A 74 45.70 -51.19 28.80
C VAL A 74 45.97 -49.86 28.10
N ASP A 75 47.19 -49.66 27.59
CA ASP A 75 47.54 -48.45 26.83
C ASP A 75 46.71 -48.36 25.55
N ASP A 76 46.57 -49.47 24.82
CA ASP A 76 45.73 -49.55 23.61
C ASP A 76 44.25 -49.26 23.92
N LEU A 77 43.74 -49.76 25.05
CA LEU A 77 42.38 -49.47 25.52
C LEU A 77 42.20 -48.01 25.90
N ARG A 78 43.20 -47.39 26.53
CA ARG A 78 43.19 -45.98 26.89
C ARG A 78 43.18 -45.09 25.64
N VAL A 79 43.98 -45.42 24.63
CA VAL A 79 43.95 -44.73 23.33
C VAL A 79 42.57 -44.84 22.69
N ARG A 80 41.96 -46.03 22.70
CA ARG A 80 40.60 -46.23 22.17
C ARG A 80 39.56 -45.43 22.95
N LEU A 81 39.64 -45.39 24.28
CA LEU A 81 38.75 -44.61 25.14
C LEU A 81 38.81 -43.12 24.80
N VAL A 82 40.02 -42.56 24.69
CA VAL A 82 40.22 -41.16 24.31
C VAL A 82 39.67 -40.87 22.92
N GLY A 83 39.88 -41.78 21.95
CA GLY A 83 39.31 -41.64 20.61
C GLY A 83 37.77 -41.65 20.60
N ASP A 84 37.15 -42.54 21.36
CA ASP A 84 35.68 -42.61 21.49
C ASP A 84 35.13 -41.35 22.19
N MET A 85 35.80 -40.85 23.24
CA MET A 85 35.44 -39.60 23.93
C MET A 85 35.57 -38.38 23.02
N GLN A 86 36.62 -38.31 22.20
CA GLN A 86 36.78 -37.26 21.19
C GLN A 86 35.66 -37.31 20.15
N SER A 87 35.29 -38.50 19.67
CA SER A 87 34.18 -38.65 18.74
C SER A 87 32.84 -38.18 19.33
N ILE A 88 32.57 -38.45 20.61
CA ILE A 88 31.35 -37.97 21.30
C ILE A 88 31.40 -36.45 21.48
N HIS A 89 32.56 -35.91 21.85
CA HIS A 89 32.78 -34.48 21.99
C HIS A 89 32.50 -33.74 20.69
N ASP A 90 33.11 -34.18 19.60
CA ASP A 90 33.01 -33.53 18.29
C ASP A 90 31.58 -33.61 17.74
N ALA A 91 30.87 -34.72 17.98
CA ALA A 91 29.46 -34.85 17.66
C ALA A 91 28.62 -33.82 18.43
N LYS A 92 28.84 -33.66 19.74
CA LYS A 92 28.11 -32.67 20.54
C LYS A 92 28.42 -31.23 20.15
N VAL A 93 29.69 -30.90 19.91
CA VAL A 93 30.09 -29.56 19.44
C VAL A 93 29.41 -29.23 18.12
N LYS A 94 29.32 -30.19 17.19
CA LYS A 94 28.60 -30.03 15.93
C LYS A 94 27.12 -29.74 16.14
N ASP A 95 26.46 -30.44 17.06
CA ASP A 95 25.04 -30.25 17.37
C ASP A 95 24.79 -28.87 18.01
N LEU A 96 25.59 -28.50 19.03
CA LEU A 96 25.48 -27.19 19.70
C LEU A 96 25.78 -26.03 18.77
N LYS A 97 26.75 -26.19 17.87
CA LYS A 97 27.04 -25.23 16.80
C LYS A 97 25.86 -25.06 15.87
N ALA A 98 25.23 -26.16 15.42
CA ALA A 98 24.07 -26.10 14.54
C ALA A 98 22.89 -25.39 15.22
N GLU A 99 22.66 -25.67 16.51
CA GLU A 99 21.62 -25.03 17.31
C GLU A 99 21.87 -23.51 17.45
N SER A 100 23.08 -23.11 17.85
CA SER A 100 23.47 -21.70 18.00
C SER A 100 23.36 -20.94 16.67
N MET A 101 23.79 -21.57 15.57
CA MET A 101 23.62 -21.00 14.23
C MET A 101 22.14 -20.80 13.87
N GLU A 102 21.26 -21.75 14.20
CA GLU A 102 19.84 -21.65 13.92
C GLU A 102 19.16 -20.56 14.78
N ASP A 103 19.53 -20.44 16.05
CA ASP A 103 19.02 -19.40 16.95
C ASP A 103 19.41 -18.00 16.46
N VAL A 104 20.69 -17.78 16.15
CA VAL A 104 21.18 -16.50 15.61
C VAL A 104 20.55 -16.19 14.25
N LYS A 105 20.38 -17.19 13.36
CA LYS A 105 19.69 -17.01 12.07
C LYS A 105 18.24 -16.58 12.26
N LYS A 106 17.51 -17.16 13.21
CA LYS A 106 16.12 -16.77 13.52
C LYS A 106 16.07 -15.34 14.04
N LEU A 107 16.96 -14.96 14.96
CA LEU A 107 17.05 -13.60 15.48
C LEU A 107 17.38 -12.59 14.38
N LEU A 108 18.34 -12.91 13.51
CA LEU A 108 18.70 -12.10 12.35
C LEU A 108 17.49 -11.90 11.42
N SER A 109 16.76 -12.98 11.14
CA SER A 109 15.58 -12.94 10.27
C SER A 109 14.47 -12.03 10.81
N LYS A 110 14.31 -12.00 12.14
CA LYS A 110 13.33 -11.18 12.85
C LYS A 110 13.77 -9.72 12.93
N ALA A 111 15.06 -9.47 13.15
CA ALA A 111 15.63 -8.12 13.21
C ALA A 111 15.58 -7.41 11.85
N LEU A 112 15.77 -8.15 10.75
CA LEU A 112 15.68 -7.60 9.39
C LEU A 112 14.23 -7.39 8.92
N TYR A 113 13.27 -8.22 9.35
CA TYR A 113 11.91 -8.19 8.82
C TYR A 113 11.22 -6.82 8.96
N MET A 114 11.03 -6.33 10.19
CA MET A 114 10.25 -5.11 10.45
C MET A 114 10.83 -3.84 9.78
N PRO A 115 12.15 -3.57 9.86
CA PRO A 115 12.72 -2.41 9.19
C PRO A 115 12.57 -2.49 7.66
N PHE A 116 12.73 -3.67 7.06
CA PHE A 116 12.58 -3.84 5.61
C PHE A 116 11.13 -3.61 5.18
N THR A 117 10.17 -4.26 5.82
CA THR A 117 8.75 -4.13 5.45
C THR A 117 8.25 -2.69 5.61
N SER A 118 8.55 -2.05 6.74
CA SER A 118 8.12 -0.67 7.00
C SER A 118 8.75 0.32 6.02
N THR A 119 10.04 0.15 5.69
CA THR A 119 10.71 1.07 4.75
C THR A 119 10.15 0.89 3.33
N PHE A 120 9.84 -0.33 2.90
CA PHE A 120 9.24 -0.57 1.59
C PHE A 120 7.77 -0.15 1.49
N GLU A 121 7.01 -0.19 2.59
CA GLU A 121 5.63 0.34 2.63
C GLU A 121 5.59 1.86 2.42
N ASP A 122 6.48 2.59 3.08
CA ASP A 122 6.54 4.06 2.97
C ASP A 122 7.34 4.54 1.75
N LEU A 123 8.31 3.74 1.29
CA LEU A 123 9.23 3.95 0.19
C LEU A 123 9.79 5.39 0.10
N PRO A 124 10.54 5.89 1.10
CA PRO A 124 11.20 7.19 1.02
C PRO A 124 12.26 7.23 -0.10
N GLU A 125 12.66 8.42 -0.55
CA GLU A 125 13.77 8.57 -1.52
C GLU A 125 15.07 7.93 -0.99
N ASP A 126 15.28 8.03 0.33
CA ASP A 126 16.42 7.44 1.05
C ASP A 126 16.22 5.95 1.42
N THR A 127 15.34 5.21 0.74
CA THR A 127 15.04 3.80 1.04
C THR A 127 16.32 2.96 1.10
N TRP A 128 17.12 3.01 0.05
CA TRP A 128 18.29 2.14 -0.07
C TRP A 128 19.42 2.51 0.90
N SER A 129 19.64 3.80 1.14
CA SER A 129 20.64 4.26 2.12
C SER A 129 20.26 3.85 3.55
N THR A 130 18.98 3.97 3.89
CA THR A 130 18.43 3.53 5.19
C THR A 130 18.58 2.02 5.36
N LEU A 131 18.19 1.24 4.35
CA LEU A 131 18.32 -0.23 4.37
C LEU A 131 19.78 -0.69 4.46
N ARG A 132 20.72 -0.02 3.79
CA ARG A 132 22.16 -0.30 3.95
C ARG A 132 22.64 -0.06 5.38
N GLY A 133 22.20 1.03 6.00
CA GLY A 133 22.50 1.34 7.40
C GLY A 133 21.97 0.27 8.36
N VAL A 134 20.70 -0.14 8.17
CA VAL A 134 20.07 -1.20 8.96
C VAL A 134 20.78 -2.54 8.73
N LYS A 135 21.04 -2.93 7.48
CA LYS A 135 21.80 -4.15 7.11
C LYS A 135 23.13 -4.19 7.86
N GLY A 136 23.94 -3.13 7.74
CA GLY A 136 25.26 -3.07 8.36
C GLY A 136 25.21 -3.18 9.88
N LYS A 137 24.27 -2.47 10.52
CA LYS A 137 24.08 -2.50 11.98
C LYS A 137 23.65 -3.89 12.46
N VAL A 138 22.58 -4.44 11.86
CA VAL A 138 22.01 -5.72 12.27
C VAL A 138 23.01 -6.84 12.05
N VAL A 139 23.68 -6.90 10.90
CA VAL A 139 24.68 -7.94 10.62
C VAL A 139 25.84 -7.89 11.62
N LYS A 140 26.33 -6.68 11.95
CA LYS A 140 27.40 -6.52 12.94
C LYS A 140 26.98 -7.00 14.33
N GLU A 141 25.81 -6.60 14.81
CA GLU A 141 25.28 -7.02 16.12
C GLU A 141 25.13 -8.55 16.20
N HIS A 142 24.70 -9.19 15.12
CA HIS A 142 24.54 -10.66 15.10
C HIS A 142 25.86 -11.41 14.95
N TYR A 143 26.91 -10.81 14.37
CA TYR A 143 28.26 -11.37 14.44
C TYR A 143 28.83 -11.34 15.86
N GLU A 144 28.62 -10.24 16.59
CA GLU A 144 29.04 -10.14 17.99
C GLU A 144 28.28 -11.15 18.88
N LEU A 145 26.98 -11.34 18.62
CA LEU A 145 26.18 -12.37 19.30
C LEU A 145 26.69 -13.78 18.99
N LEU A 146 26.94 -14.08 17.71
CA LEU A 146 27.48 -15.38 17.28
C LEU A 146 28.85 -15.65 17.92
N ASP A 147 29.74 -14.66 17.96
CA ASP A 147 31.04 -14.79 18.63
C ASP A 147 30.87 -15.10 20.12
N GLY A 148 29.90 -14.47 20.79
CA GLY A 148 29.58 -14.76 22.19
C GLY A 148 29.08 -16.19 22.42
N GLU A 149 28.22 -16.71 21.56
CA GLU A 149 27.71 -18.09 21.67
C GLU A 149 28.77 -19.15 21.32
N LEU A 150 29.62 -18.87 20.32
CA LEU A 150 30.67 -19.79 19.87
C LEU A 150 31.90 -19.79 20.78
N ALA A 151 32.15 -18.72 21.55
CA ALA A 151 33.31 -18.61 22.44
C ALA A 151 33.38 -19.75 23.47
N GLY A 152 32.23 -20.22 23.97
CA GLY A 152 32.16 -21.30 24.96
C GLY A 152 32.39 -22.72 24.42
N LEU A 153 32.38 -22.89 23.09
CA LEU A 153 32.51 -24.20 22.43
C LEU A 153 33.96 -24.60 22.14
N GLY A 154 34.92 -23.68 22.29
CA GLY A 154 36.34 -23.99 22.04
C GLY A 154 36.69 -24.29 20.57
N LEU A 155 35.93 -23.73 19.63
CA LEU A 155 36.09 -23.97 18.19
C LEU A 155 37.41 -23.41 17.64
N ALA A 156 37.96 -24.08 16.63
CA ALA A 156 39.11 -23.56 15.89
C ALA A 156 38.75 -22.26 15.14
N ALA A 157 39.72 -21.35 15.00
CA ALA A 157 39.51 -20.06 14.32
C ALA A 157 38.95 -20.22 12.89
N ALA A 158 39.41 -21.23 12.15
CA ALA A 158 38.93 -21.53 10.80
C ALA A 158 37.43 -21.89 10.77
N GLU A 159 36.94 -22.61 11.78
CA GLU A 159 35.54 -23.00 11.86
C GLU A 159 34.63 -21.84 12.28
N SER A 160 35.10 -20.97 13.17
CA SER A 160 34.40 -19.72 13.51
C SER A 160 34.27 -18.80 12.31
N HIS A 161 35.35 -18.63 11.51
CA HIS A 161 35.29 -17.89 10.26
C HIS A 161 34.28 -18.48 9.26
N LYS A 162 34.21 -19.81 9.16
CA LYS A 162 33.20 -20.48 8.33
C LYS A 162 31.79 -20.19 8.82
N CYS A 163 31.53 -20.21 10.13
CA CYS A 163 30.22 -19.87 10.69
C CYS A 163 29.81 -18.43 10.35
N LYS A 164 30.75 -17.48 10.43
CA LYS A 164 30.50 -16.08 10.03
C LYS A 164 30.18 -15.95 8.54
N ALA A 165 30.89 -16.68 7.68
CA ALA A 165 30.61 -16.72 6.25
C ALA A 165 29.22 -17.33 5.96
N ASP A 166 28.87 -18.43 6.63
CA ASP A 166 27.55 -19.07 6.50
C ASP A 166 26.43 -18.13 6.98
N LEU A 167 26.65 -17.37 8.06
CA LEU A 167 25.70 -16.36 8.53
C LEU A 167 25.60 -15.17 7.56
N ALA A 168 26.71 -14.75 6.95
CA ALA A 168 26.73 -13.71 5.91
C ALA A 168 25.89 -14.12 4.70
N ALA A 169 26.09 -15.34 4.21
CA ALA A 169 25.36 -15.90 3.09
C ALA A 169 23.85 -16.01 3.39
N PHE A 170 23.49 -16.51 4.58
CA PHE A 170 22.10 -16.56 5.03
C PHE A 170 21.48 -15.16 5.16
N GLY A 171 22.23 -14.19 5.70
CA GLY A 171 21.79 -12.80 5.75
C GLY A 171 21.50 -12.25 4.36
N LYS A 172 22.39 -12.51 3.39
CA LYS A 172 22.22 -12.14 1.97
C LYS A 172 20.96 -12.71 1.35
N GLU A 173 20.77 -14.01 1.48
CA GLU A 173 19.55 -14.67 1.03
C GLU A 173 18.30 -14.08 1.71
N ARG A 174 18.36 -13.80 3.01
CA ARG A 174 17.20 -13.31 3.76
C ARG A 174 16.77 -11.92 3.33
N TYR A 175 17.68 -10.96 3.21
CA TYR A 175 17.28 -9.61 2.77
C TYR A 175 16.92 -9.59 1.29
N ASN A 176 17.54 -10.40 0.43
CA ASN A 176 17.13 -10.53 -0.97
C ASN A 176 15.69 -11.04 -1.09
N ASN A 177 15.33 -12.08 -0.33
CA ASN A 177 13.94 -12.57 -0.27
C ASN A 177 12.95 -11.50 0.19
N LEU A 178 13.32 -10.65 1.15
CA LEU A 178 12.47 -9.54 1.61
C LEU A 178 12.30 -8.46 0.53
N ILE A 179 13.36 -8.16 -0.22
CA ILE A 179 13.32 -7.23 -1.35
C ILE A 179 12.41 -7.80 -2.44
N GLU A 180 12.56 -9.07 -2.82
CA GLU A 180 11.68 -9.73 -3.80
C GLU A 180 10.21 -9.75 -3.36
N GLU A 181 9.94 -9.96 -2.07
CA GLU A 181 8.58 -9.89 -1.51
C GLU A 181 7.98 -8.47 -1.62
N ALA A 182 8.80 -7.45 -1.36
CA ALA A 182 8.39 -6.05 -1.54
C ALA A 182 8.13 -5.71 -3.01
N VAL A 183 8.97 -6.19 -3.92
CA VAL A 183 8.82 -5.99 -5.38
C VAL A 183 7.53 -6.62 -5.90
N LYS A 184 7.13 -7.80 -5.40
CA LYS A 184 5.81 -8.38 -5.73
C LYS A 184 4.64 -7.49 -5.31
N SER A 185 4.84 -6.66 -4.29
CA SER A 185 3.86 -5.68 -3.81
C SER A 185 3.97 -4.31 -4.51
N ALA A 186 4.87 -4.15 -5.49
CA ALA A 186 5.12 -2.90 -6.20
C ALA A 186 3.85 -2.24 -6.77
N PRO A 187 2.89 -2.95 -7.41
CA PRO A 187 1.66 -2.31 -7.92
C PRO A 187 0.88 -1.58 -6.83
N LYS A 188 0.83 -2.15 -5.62
CA LYS A 188 0.16 -1.53 -4.47
C LYS A 188 0.94 -0.32 -3.98
N ILE A 189 2.25 -0.44 -3.78
CA ILE A 189 3.12 0.62 -3.25
C ILE A 189 3.06 1.86 -4.17
N ILE A 190 3.21 1.65 -5.48
CA ILE A 190 3.20 2.73 -6.47
C ILE A 190 1.83 3.41 -6.53
N LYS A 191 0.73 2.64 -6.47
CA LYS A 191 -0.62 3.21 -6.38
C LYS A 191 -0.79 4.04 -5.10
N ASP A 192 -0.37 3.52 -3.95
CA ASP A 192 -0.52 4.22 -2.68
C ASP A 192 0.26 5.55 -2.69
N LYS A 193 1.45 5.57 -3.31
CA LYS A 193 2.21 6.81 -3.61
C LYS A 193 1.42 7.77 -4.51
N PHE A 194 0.89 7.28 -5.63
CA PHE A 194 0.06 8.10 -6.52
C PHE A 194 -1.14 8.70 -5.78
N VAL A 195 -1.89 7.88 -5.03
CA VAL A 195 -3.09 8.31 -4.30
C VAL A 195 -2.73 9.33 -3.22
N LYS A 196 -1.60 9.16 -2.51
CA LYS A 196 -1.12 10.12 -1.52
C LYS A 196 -0.83 11.48 -2.16
N ALA A 197 -0.16 11.50 -3.32
CA ALA A 197 0.16 12.73 -4.04
C ALA A 197 -1.08 13.40 -4.67
N PHE A 198 -1.97 12.60 -5.26
CA PHE A 198 -3.12 13.07 -6.02
C PHE A 198 -4.29 13.47 -5.12
N CYS A 199 -4.69 12.60 -4.19
CA CYS A 199 -5.89 12.77 -3.37
C CYS A 199 -5.67 13.60 -2.11
N TYR A 200 -4.42 13.84 -1.69
CA TYR A 200 -4.12 14.60 -0.47
C TYR A 200 -3.28 15.84 -0.79
N ASP A 201 -3.38 16.85 0.07
CA ASP A 201 -2.47 17.99 0.09
C ASP A 201 -1.20 17.65 0.91
N GLY A 202 -0.13 18.44 0.80
CA GLY A 202 1.11 18.27 1.59
C GLY A 202 0.94 18.25 3.12
N LYS A 203 -0.23 18.64 3.65
CA LYS A 203 -0.62 18.53 5.06
C LYS A 203 -1.38 17.25 5.41
N GLY A 204 -1.57 16.33 4.45
CA GLY A 204 -2.28 15.07 4.65
C GLY A 204 -3.80 15.20 4.70
N MET A 205 -4.36 16.36 4.32
CA MET A 205 -5.80 16.56 4.23
C MET A 205 -6.32 16.14 2.84
N PRO A 206 -7.52 15.53 2.75
CA PRO A 206 -8.13 15.22 1.45
C PRO A 206 -8.27 16.48 0.59
N ARG A 207 -7.84 16.37 -0.67
CA ARG A 207 -7.84 17.45 -1.64
C ARG A 207 -9.26 17.76 -2.11
N VAL A 208 -9.57 19.05 -2.17
CA VAL A 208 -10.85 19.55 -2.70
C VAL A 208 -10.66 20.07 -4.12
N TRP A 209 -11.44 19.54 -5.06
CA TRP A 209 -11.39 19.92 -6.48
C TRP A 209 -12.14 21.23 -6.72
N GLY A 210 -11.40 22.34 -6.75
CA GLY A 210 -11.93 23.68 -7.00
C GLY A 210 -11.88 24.08 -8.48
N PRO A 211 -12.57 25.17 -8.88
CA PRO A 211 -12.62 25.64 -10.27
C PRO A 211 -11.29 26.23 -10.78
N ARG A 212 -10.34 26.55 -9.88
CA ARG A 212 -9.02 27.11 -10.20
C ARG A 212 -7.90 26.08 -10.15
N VAL A 213 -8.22 24.83 -9.80
CA VAL A 213 -7.24 23.76 -9.62
C VAL A 213 -6.98 23.10 -10.96
N ASP A 214 -5.73 23.03 -11.40
CA ASP A 214 -5.37 22.26 -12.59
C ASP A 214 -5.21 20.78 -12.22
N VAL A 215 -6.23 19.98 -12.57
CA VAL A 215 -6.22 18.53 -12.33
C VAL A 215 -5.18 17.84 -13.21
N GLY A 216 -4.86 18.39 -14.39
CA GLY A 216 -3.86 17.84 -15.31
C GLY A 216 -2.45 17.96 -14.75
N GLU A 217 -2.08 19.14 -14.23
CA GLU A 217 -0.78 19.37 -13.61
C GLU A 217 -0.59 18.49 -12.35
N ILE A 218 -1.62 18.38 -11.51
CA ILE A 218 -1.58 17.52 -10.31
C ILE A 218 -1.46 16.04 -10.69
N ASN A 219 -2.18 15.59 -11.72
CA ASN A 219 -2.07 14.22 -12.21
C ASN A 219 -0.66 13.95 -12.77
N ALA A 220 -0.07 14.90 -13.51
CA ALA A 220 1.29 14.77 -14.02
C ALA A 220 2.32 14.69 -12.88
N ALA A 221 2.21 15.55 -11.86
CA ALA A 221 3.07 15.51 -10.68
C ALA A 221 2.93 14.19 -9.90
N ALA A 222 1.70 13.72 -9.66
CA ALA A 222 1.44 12.45 -8.98
C ALA A 222 1.96 11.24 -9.78
N LYS A 223 1.85 11.27 -11.11
CA LYS A 223 2.47 10.25 -11.99
C LYS A 223 3.98 10.27 -11.91
N LYS A 224 4.62 11.45 -11.80
CA LYS A 224 6.07 11.56 -11.63
C LYS A 224 6.53 10.93 -10.31
N GLU A 225 5.84 11.17 -9.21
CA GLU A 225 6.12 10.51 -7.91
C GLU A 225 5.92 8.99 -7.98
N ALA A 226 4.95 8.52 -8.75
CA ALA A 226 4.75 7.09 -9.00
C ALA A 226 5.88 6.48 -9.85
N VAL A 227 6.39 7.24 -10.84
CA VAL A 227 7.54 6.83 -11.66
C VAL A 227 8.82 6.74 -10.83
N SER A 228 9.09 7.72 -9.96
CA SER A 228 10.26 7.66 -9.08
C SER A 228 10.18 6.52 -8.06
N ALA A 229 8.98 6.21 -7.56
CA ALA A 229 8.74 5.02 -6.76
C ALA A 229 9.04 3.72 -7.54
N LEU A 230 8.64 3.65 -8.81
CA LEU A 230 8.89 2.49 -9.66
C LEU A 230 10.37 2.35 -10.04
N SER A 231 11.09 3.46 -10.30
CA SER A 231 12.53 3.42 -10.58
C SER A 231 13.34 2.94 -9.37
N LEU A 232 12.95 3.35 -8.16
CA LEU A 232 13.54 2.86 -6.92
C LEU A 232 13.31 1.36 -6.70
N LEU A 233 12.16 0.82 -7.13
CA LEU A 233 11.84 -0.60 -7.01
C LEU A 233 12.40 -1.46 -8.15
N ALA A 234 12.81 -0.85 -9.26
CA ALA A 234 13.31 -1.57 -10.43
C ALA A 234 14.76 -2.05 -10.26
N ILE A 235 15.58 -1.30 -9.50
CA ILE A 235 17.00 -1.57 -9.32
C ILE A 235 17.32 -1.68 -7.84
N SER A 236 17.95 -2.80 -7.46
CA SER A 236 18.55 -3.01 -6.15
C SER A 236 19.75 -2.07 -5.97
N GLN A 237 19.78 -1.30 -4.88
CA GLN A 237 20.95 -0.50 -4.48
C GLN A 237 21.47 -0.96 -3.11
N ILE A 238 21.31 -2.23 -2.77
CA ILE A 238 21.67 -2.72 -1.43
C ILE A 238 23.19 -2.90 -1.26
N GLU A 239 23.93 -3.17 -2.35
CA GLU A 239 25.40 -3.33 -2.32
C GLU A 239 26.15 -2.07 -2.77
N GLY A 240 25.52 -1.18 -3.55
CA GLY A 240 26.17 0.03 -4.07
C GLY A 240 25.17 1.13 -4.42
N ASP A 241 25.66 2.36 -4.41
CA ASP A 241 24.92 3.51 -4.93
C ASP A 241 25.02 3.55 -6.46
N ARG A 242 23.90 3.80 -7.13
CA ARG A 242 23.84 3.84 -8.59
C ARG A 242 22.97 4.99 -9.07
N ASP A 243 23.33 5.50 -10.24
CA ASP A 243 22.52 6.49 -10.92
C ASP A 243 21.28 5.79 -11.53
N LEU A 244 20.10 6.31 -11.20
CA LEU A 244 18.81 5.81 -11.71
C LEU A 244 18.26 6.68 -12.84
N SER A 245 19.00 7.73 -13.26
CA SER A 245 18.51 8.74 -14.20
C SER A 245 18.03 8.13 -15.52
N GLU A 246 18.76 7.18 -16.10
CA GLU A 246 18.37 6.54 -17.38
C GLU A 246 17.07 5.72 -17.26
N VAL A 247 16.87 5.06 -16.11
CA VAL A 247 15.67 4.26 -15.82
C VAL A 247 14.47 5.16 -15.53
N GLU A 248 14.69 6.22 -14.75
CA GLU A 248 13.66 7.22 -14.46
C GLU A 248 13.21 7.92 -15.75
N GLU A 249 14.15 8.39 -16.59
CA GLU A 249 13.84 8.99 -17.89
C GLU A 249 13.04 8.03 -18.79
N ALA A 250 13.44 6.75 -18.84
CA ALA A 250 12.69 5.74 -19.59
C ALA A 250 11.25 5.63 -19.06
N LEU A 251 11.06 5.49 -17.75
CA LEU A 251 9.73 5.37 -17.14
C LEU A 251 8.89 6.66 -17.28
N GLU A 252 9.52 7.84 -17.27
CA GLU A 252 8.85 9.10 -17.57
C GLU A 252 8.31 9.10 -19.02
N THR A 253 9.08 8.61 -20.01
CA THR A 253 8.57 8.48 -21.39
C THR A 253 7.37 7.53 -21.48
N LEU A 254 7.34 6.47 -20.67
CA LEU A 254 6.21 5.55 -20.59
C LEU A 254 4.95 6.24 -20.03
N ALA A 255 5.10 7.05 -18.97
CA ALA A 255 4.01 7.81 -18.37
C ALA A 255 3.43 8.87 -19.31
N LEU A 256 4.28 9.50 -20.13
CA LEU A 256 3.86 10.48 -21.13
C LEU A 256 3.13 9.81 -22.31
N ALA A 257 3.64 8.69 -22.80
CA ALA A 257 3.00 7.92 -23.88
C ALA A 257 1.60 7.45 -23.48
N SER A 258 1.40 6.99 -22.24
CA SER A 258 0.10 6.52 -21.80
C SER A 258 -0.94 7.65 -21.69
N SER A 259 -0.51 8.83 -21.24
CA SER A 259 -1.36 10.04 -21.16
C SER A 259 -1.82 10.54 -22.53
N SER A 260 -1.04 10.33 -23.60
CA SER A 260 -1.40 10.74 -24.97
C SER A 260 -2.43 9.82 -25.63
N SER A 261 -2.52 8.55 -25.21
CA SER A 261 -3.42 7.56 -25.79
C SER A 261 -4.91 7.81 -25.47
N GLY A 262 -5.21 8.55 -24.40
CA GLY A 262 -6.57 9.01 -24.05
C GLY A 262 -7.03 10.27 -24.79
N ALA A 263 -6.12 11.00 -25.44
CA ALA A 263 -6.40 12.25 -26.16
C ALA A 263 -6.49 12.07 -27.69
N ALA A 264 -6.38 10.83 -28.19
CA ALA A 264 -6.43 10.51 -29.62
C ALA A 264 -7.88 10.51 -30.16
N SER A 265 -8.55 11.65 -30.09
CA SER A 265 -9.78 11.96 -30.86
C SER A 265 -9.90 13.47 -31.07
N ALA A 266 -8.83 14.11 -31.56
CA ALA A 266 -8.92 15.41 -32.22
C ALA A 266 -7.69 15.60 -33.11
N GLU A 267 -7.91 15.55 -34.42
CA GLU A 267 -7.18 16.28 -35.46
C GLU A 267 -5.63 16.29 -35.42
N GLY A 268 -5.03 15.48 -36.30
CA GLY A 268 -3.91 15.87 -37.16
C GLY A 268 -2.63 16.44 -36.53
N GLY A 269 -1.59 15.59 -36.46
CA GLY A 269 -0.21 16.05 -36.66
C GLY A 269 0.54 16.55 -35.43
N SER A 270 0.72 15.71 -34.42
CA SER A 270 1.99 15.71 -33.67
C SER A 270 2.35 14.26 -33.32
N SER A 271 3.60 13.89 -33.56
CA SER A 271 4.16 12.58 -33.27
C SER A 271 3.90 12.22 -31.81
N ALA A 272 3.17 11.13 -31.57
CA ALA A 272 3.10 10.54 -30.23
C ALA A 272 4.52 10.40 -29.68
N PRO A 273 4.76 10.69 -28.39
CA PRO A 273 6.08 10.49 -27.81
C PRO A 273 6.44 9.01 -28.02
N ALA A 274 7.51 8.78 -28.79
CA ALA A 274 7.99 7.44 -29.05
C ALA A 274 8.38 6.82 -27.71
N LEU A 275 7.87 5.62 -27.41
CA LEU A 275 8.32 4.86 -26.25
C LEU A 275 9.84 4.73 -26.32
N SER A 276 10.51 4.91 -25.18
CA SER A 276 11.96 4.70 -25.10
C SER A 276 12.33 3.35 -25.71
N SER A 277 13.41 3.32 -26.50
CA SER A 277 13.96 2.09 -27.08
C SER A 277 14.35 1.07 -26.02
N LEU A 278 14.51 1.50 -24.76
CA LEU A 278 14.79 0.64 -23.62
C LEU A 278 13.66 -0.35 -23.31
N PHE A 279 12.40 -0.01 -23.59
CA PHE A 279 11.28 -0.96 -23.46
C PHE A 279 11.18 -1.95 -24.64
N ALA A 280 11.99 -1.76 -25.68
CA ALA A 280 12.15 -2.77 -26.74
C ALA A 280 13.29 -3.75 -26.42
N SER A 281 14.15 -3.41 -25.45
CA SER A 281 15.13 -4.32 -24.86
C SER A 281 14.49 -5.16 -23.75
N ASP A 282 14.99 -6.38 -23.58
CA ASP A 282 14.60 -7.28 -22.49
C ASP A 282 15.34 -6.97 -21.17
N SER A 283 16.34 -6.07 -21.22
CA SER A 283 17.19 -5.73 -20.07
C SER A 283 17.62 -4.27 -20.06
N TRP A 284 17.89 -3.75 -18.86
CA TRP A 284 18.47 -2.43 -18.64
C TRP A 284 19.94 -2.39 -19.09
N PRO A 285 20.42 -1.27 -19.68
CA PRO A 285 21.81 -1.13 -20.12
C PRO A 285 22.74 -1.06 -18.90
N ASP A 286 23.93 -1.64 -19.01
CA ASP A 286 25.02 -1.55 -18.03
C ASP A 286 24.69 -2.00 -16.58
N LEU A 287 23.71 -2.90 -16.41
CA LEU A 287 23.35 -3.48 -15.11
C LEU A 287 23.63 -4.99 -15.02
N ASP A 288 24.22 -5.38 -13.89
CA ASP A 288 24.34 -6.79 -13.52
C ASP A 288 22.96 -7.39 -13.21
N ARG A 289 22.70 -8.60 -13.70
CA ARG A 289 21.39 -9.27 -13.52
C ARG A 289 21.02 -9.51 -12.06
N GLU A 290 22.00 -9.58 -11.15
CA GLU A 290 21.76 -9.78 -9.72
C GLU A 290 21.12 -8.56 -9.05
N ASP A 291 21.19 -7.41 -9.70
CA ASP A 291 20.73 -6.13 -9.17
C ASP A 291 19.44 -5.63 -9.82
N VAL A 292 19.00 -6.27 -10.91
CA VAL A 292 17.73 -5.95 -11.55
C VAL A 292 16.62 -6.66 -10.78
N LEU A 293 15.69 -5.89 -10.23
CA LEU A 293 14.54 -6.38 -9.49
C LEU A 293 13.28 -6.46 -10.36
N LEU A 294 13.11 -5.48 -11.26
CA LEU A 294 12.05 -5.48 -12.26
C LEU A 294 12.66 -5.23 -13.64
N ASP A 295 12.41 -6.15 -14.55
CA ASP A 295 12.79 -5.99 -15.95
C ASP A 295 11.96 -4.87 -16.62
N PRO A 296 12.41 -4.29 -17.75
CA PRO A 296 11.66 -3.24 -18.46
C PRO A 296 10.22 -3.65 -18.79
N ILE A 297 10.00 -4.92 -19.13
CA ILE A 297 8.67 -5.46 -19.46
C ILE A 297 7.78 -5.53 -18.21
N GLU A 298 8.35 -5.90 -17.07
CA GLU A 298 7.65 -5.96 -15.78
C GLU A 298 7.31 -4.57 -15.26
N CYS A 299 8.25 -3.61 -15.36
CA CYS A 299 7.96 -2.21 -15.08
C CYS A 299 6.79 -1.69 -15.91
N ARG A 300 6.75 -2.06 -17.20
CA ARG A 300 5.67 -1.69 -18.11
C ARG A 300 4.33 -2.34 -17.73
N SER A 301 4.34 -3.57 -17.22
CA SER A 301 3.12 -4.27 -16.80
C SER A 301 2.57 -3.68 -15.49
N VAL A 302 3.44 -3.44 -14.51
CA VAL A 302 3.13 -2.79 -13.23
C VAL A 302 2.54 -1.39 -13.47
N TRP A 303 3.16 -0.61 -14.37
CA TRP A 303 2.65 0.70 -14.75
C TRP A 303 1.23 0.65 -15.34
N ARG A 304 0.98 -0.28 -16.27
CA ARG A 304 -0.36 -0.46 -16.86
C ARG A 304 -1.40 -0.86 -15.84
N GLN A 305 -1.04 -1.76 -14.91
CA GLN A 305 -1.94 -2.16 -13.85
C GLN A 305 -2.31 -0.96 -12.97
N MET A 306 -1.31 -0.18 -12.53
CA MET A 306 -1.55 1.05 -11.78
C MET A 306 -2.46 2.00 -12.55
N GLU A 307 -2.18 2.26 -13.84
CA GLU A 307 -2.97 3.16 -14.68
C GLU A 307 -4.44 2.73 -14.78
N SER A 308 -4.67 1.42 -14.94
CA SER A 308 -6.03 0.86 -14.92
C SER A 308 -6.71 1.08 -13.58
N GLU A 309 -6.02 0.90 -12.45
CA GLU A 309 -6.60 1.07 -11.10
C GLU A 309 -6.90 2.56 -10.78
N ILE A 310 -6.04 3.49 -11.19
CA ILE A 310 -6.22 4.92 -10.91
C ILE A 310 -7.20 5.61 -11.86
N SER A 311 -7.48 5.03 -13.04
CA SER A 311 -8.33 5.62 -14.08
C SER A 311 -9.67 6.12 -13.55
N TYR A 312 -10.33 5.34 -12.68
CA TYR A 312 -11.58 5.75 -12.05
C TYR A 312 -11.41 6.97 -11.13
N THR A 313 -10.35 6.99 -10.30
CA THR A 313 -10.08 8.10 -9.36
C THR A 313 -9.77 9.40 -10.09
N VAL A 314 -9.02 9.33 -11.19
CA VAL A 314 -8.70 10.48 -12.03
C VAL A 314 -9.96 10.99 -12.75
N SER A 315 -10.78 10.09 -13.29
CA SER A 315 -12.07 10.45 -13.91
C SER A 315 -13.02 11.11 -12.91
N GLN A 316 -13.07 10.62 -11.67
CA GLN A 316 -13.86 11.22 -10.60
C GLN A 316 -13.37 12.64 -10.26
N ALA A 317 -12.05 12.86 -10.22
CA ALA A 317 -11.48 14.19 -9.98
C ALA A 317 -11.80 15.18 -11.12
N VAL A 318 -11.70 14.73 -12.39
CA VAL A 318 -12.04 15.56 -13.56
C VAL A 318 -13.51 15.95 -13.55
N THR A 319 -14.41 14.99 -13.33
CA THR A 319 -15.86 15.28 -13.25
C THR A 319 -16.21 16.20 -12.08
N ALA A 320 -15.55 16.02 -10.92
CA ALA A 320 -15.71 16.93 -9.79
C ALA A 320 -15.21 18.35 -10.09
N HIS A 321 -14.06 18.49 -10.75
CA HIS A 321 -13.56 19.79 -11.20
C HIS A 321 -14.52 20.44 -12.19
N GLU A 322 -15.00 19.72 -13.22
CA GLU A 322 -15.94 20.25 -14.19
C GLU A 322 -17.23 20.74 -13.53
N ALA A 323 -17.76 19.97 -12.58
CA ALA A 323 -18.92 20.37 -11.78
C ALA A 323 -18.64 21.65 -10.96
N ALA A 324 -17.46 21.76 -10.33
CA ALA A 324 -17.05 22.95 -9.59
C ALA A 324 -16.89 24.18 -10.50
N LYS A 325 -16.36 23.99 -11.72
CA LYS A 325 -16.23 25.03 -12.74
C LYS A 325 -17.60 25.50 -13.24
N GLN A 326 -18.51 24.58 -13.51
CA GLN A 326 -19.89 24.90 -13.89
C GLN A 326 -20.63 25.61 -12.75
N ALA A 327 -20.46 25.17 -11.51
CA ALA A 327 -21.04 25.82 -10.34
C ALA A 327 -20.50 27.25 -10.15
N SER A 328 -19.20 27.48 -10.37
CA SER A 328 -18.62 28.82 -10.34
C SER A 328 -19.19 29.75 -11.41
N ASN A 329 -19.60 29.21 -12.57
CA ASN A 329 -20.23 29.97 -13.65
C ASN A 329 -21.75 30.18 -13.46
N ARG A 330 -22.38 29.55 -12.46
CA ARG A 330 -23.79 29.80 -12.07
C ARG A 330 -23.92 31.11 -11.26
N GLY A 331 -23.31 32.18 -11.75
CA GLY A 331 -23.61 33.52 -11.27
C GLY A 331 -25.09 33.86 -11.51
N PRO A 332 -25.64 34.85 -10.78
CA PRO A 332 -27.01 35.28 -10.99
C PRO A 332 -27.18 35.72 -12.47
N PRO A 333 -28.24 35.26 -13.17
CA PRO A 333 -28.36 35.43 -14.61
C PRO A 333 -28.32 36.91 -15.00
N LEU A 334 -27.76 37.26 -16.17
CA LEU A 334 -27.49 38.66 -16.55
C LEU A 334 -28.68 39.62 -16.37
N TRP A 335 -29.92 39.14 -16.58
CA TRP A 335 -31.13 39.93 -16.34
C TRP A 335 -31.28 40.36 -14.88
N THR A 336 -30.89 39.53 -13.91
CA THR A 336 -30.94 39.87 -12.48
C THR A 336 -29.96 40.98 -12.15
N ILE A 337 -28.78 40.98 -12.77
CA ILE A 337 -27.76 42.01 -12.59
C ILE A 337 -28.27 43.34 -13.16
N ILE A 338 -28.87 43.32 -14.36
CA ILE A 338 -29.48 44.50 -14.98
C ILE A 338 -30.66 45.01 -14.14
N ALA A 339 -31.55 44.11 -13.70
CA ALA A 339 -32.67 44.46 -12.84
C ALA A 339 -32.20 45.07 -11.52
N MET A 340 -31.15 44.51 -10.91
CA MET A 340 -30.55 45.01 -9.67
C MET A 340 -29.92 46.39 -9.87
N LEU A 341 -29.32 46.67 -11.03
CA LEU A 341 -28.70 47.97 -11.33
C LEU A 341 -29.73 49.07 -11.58
N PHE A 342 -30.86 48.76 -12.23
CA PHE A 342 -31.92 49.73 -12.52
C PHE A 342 -32.89 49.97 -11.36
N LEU A 343 -33.31 48.92 -10.65
CA LEU A 343 -34.25 49.04 -9.52
C LEU A 343 -33.54 49.32 -8.18
N GLY A 344 -32.32 48.81 -8.01
CA GLY A 344 -31.71 48.69 -6.69
C GLY A 344 -32.25 47.49 -5.89
N TRP A 345 -31.46 47.00 -4.93
CA TRP A 345 -31.77 45.79 -4.16
C TRP A 345 -33.08 45.89 -3.34
N ASN A 346 -33.34 47.06 -2.76
CA ASN A 346 -34.49 47.27 -1.88
C ASN A 346 -35.82 47.28 -2.67
N GLU A 347 -35.84 47.88 -3.87
CA GLU A 347 -37.03 47.93 -4.72
C GLU A 347 -37.28 46.62 -5.45
N LEU A 348 -36.22 45.92 -5.88
CA LEU A 348 -36.35 44.59 -6.49
C LEU A 348 -37.00 43.60 -5.51
N MET A 349 -36.61 43.62 -4.23
CA MET A 349 -37.22 42.79 -3.21
C MET A 349 -38.65 43.24 -2.88
N SER A 350 -38.92 44.54 -2.79
CA SER A 350 -40.29 45.07 -2.63
C SER A 350 -41.24 44.59 -3.73
N LEU A 351 -40.76 44.59 -4.98
CA LEU A 351 -41.48 44.11 -6.16
C LEU A 351 -41.74 42.60 -6.12
N LEU A 352 -40.76 41.79 -5.68
CA LEU A 352 -40.86 40.33 -5.60
C LEU A 352 -41.73 39.87 -4.42
N TYR A 353 -41.70 40.57 -3.29
CA TYR A 353 -42.45 40.22 -2.09
C TYR A 353 -43.89 40.76 -2.09
N ASN A 354 -44.22 41.70 -2.96
CA ASN A 354 -45.58 42.17 -3.12
C ASN A 354 -46.32 41.34 -4.19
N PRO A 355 -47.22 40.41 -3.79
CA PRO A 355 -47.86 39.49 -4.73
C PRO A 355 -48.73 40.20 -5.78
N VAL A 356 -49.27 41.38 -5.45
CA VAL A 356 -50.11 42.16 -6.37
C VAL A 356 -49.26 42.82 -7.46
N LEU A 357 -48.11 43.41 -7.09
CA LEU A 357 -47.20 44.02 -8.06
C LEU A 357 -46.60 42.99 -9.00
N LEU A 358 -46.31 41.78 -8.50
CA LEU A 358 -45.80 40.69 -9.31
C LEU A 358 -46.82 40.22 -10.36
N VAL A 359 -48.09 40.05 -9.98
CA VAL A 359 -49.18 39.72 -10.93
C VAL A 359 -49.36 40.83 -11.96
N LEU A 360 -49.32 42.10 -11.55
CA LEU A 360 -49.43 43.24 -12.45
C LEU A 360 -48.26 43.29 -13.44
N LEU A 361 -47.03 43.04 -13.00
CA LEU A 361 -45.85 42.97 -13.86
C LEU A 361 -45.98 41.84 -14.88
N ILE A 362 -46.37 40.63 -14.46
CA ILE A 362 -46.60 39.51 -15.39
C ILE A 362 -47.67 39.88 -16.41
N LEU A 363 -48.77 40.49 -15.98
CA LEU A 363 -49.85 40.92 -16.87
C LEU A 363 -49.37 41.98 -17.87
N LEU A 364 -48.56 42.94 -17.42
CA LEU A 364 -47.93 43.96 -18.27
C LEU A 364 -46.92 43.33 -19.25
N PHE A 365 -46.15 42.32 -18.82
CA PHE A 365 -45.22 41.58 -19.67
C PHE A 365 -45.96 40.75 -20.73
N VAL A 366 -47.06 40.06 -20.37
CA VAL A 366 -47.90 39.30 -21.31
C VAL A 366 -48.56 40.24 -22.32
N LEU A 367 -49.10 41.37 -21.86
CA LEU A 367 -49.64 42.42 -22.75
C LEU A 367 -48.56 42.99 -23.67
N GLY A 368 -47.41 43.37 -23.12
CA GLY A 368 -46.28 43.90 -23.89
C GLY A 368 -45.77 42.90 -24.93
N ARG A 369 -45.66 41.62 -24.57
CA ARG A 369 -45.28 40.54 -25.50
C ARG A 369 -46.35 40.31 -26.56
N ALA A 370 -47.63 40.32 -26.20
CA ALA A 370 -48.74 40.19 -27.14
C ALA A 370 -48.80 41.37 -28.12
N VAL A 371 -48.50 42.57 -27.66
CA VAL A 371 -48.38 43.76 -28.51
C VAL A 371 -47.14 43.64 -29.41
N TYR A 372 -45.98 43.25 -28.88
CA TYR A 372 -44.75 43.06 -29.64
C TYR A 372 -44.88 42.02 -30.77
N THR A 373 -45.56 40.90 -30.53
CA THR A 373 -45.77 39.88 -31.57
C THR A 373 -46.83 40.24 -32.59
N ARG A 374 -47.72 41.19 -32.27
CA ARG A 374 -48.80 41.66 -33.15
C ARG A 374 -48.41 42.89 -33.96
N ILE A 375 -47.37 43.62 -33.55
CA ILE A 375 -46.87 44.80 -34.23
C ILE A 375 -45.59 44.41 -34.95
N ASP A 376 -45.63 44.44 -36.28
CA ASP A 376 -44.46 44.31 -37.14
C ASP A 376 -43.66 45.63 -37.06
N LEU A 377 -42.95 45.81 -35.93
CA LEU A 377 -42.37 47.07 -35.49
C LEU A 377 -41.40 47.69 -36.51
N GLY A 378 -40.84 46.90 -37.42
CA GLY A 378 -39.96 47.38 -38.48
C GLY A 378 -40.67 48.22 -39.55
N ALA A 379 -41.94 47.94 -39.87
CA ALA A 379 -42.66 48.61 -40.97
C ALA A 379 -43.33 49.93 -40.55
N GLU A 380 -43.64 50.09 -39.26
CA GLU A 380 -44.35 51.26 -38.74
C GLU A 380 -43.41 52.35 -38.18
N LEU A 381 -42.22 52.00 -37.70
CA LEU A 381 -41.24 52.96 -37.17
C LEU A 381 -40.59 53.84 -38.27
N GLU A 382 -40.57 53.38 -39.52
CA GLU A 382 -40.21 54.22 -40.67
C GLU A 382 -41.20 55.37 -40.93
N LYS A 383 -42.44 55.27 -40.43
CA LYS A 383 -43.49 56.30 -40.60
C LYS A 383 -43.59 57.28 -39.42
N GLY A 384 -42.68 57.18 -38.45
CA GLY A 384 -42.55 58.12 -37.33
C GLY A 384 -43.26 57.68 -36.04
N PHE A 385 -42.82 58.25 -34.93
CA PHE A 385 -43.18 57.83 -33.57
C PHE A 385 -44.64 58.14 -33.16
N ILE A 386 -45.22 59.22 -33.70
CA ILE A 386 -46.55 59.71 -33.30
C ILE A 386 -47.70 58.83 -33.86
N PRO A 387 -47.70 58.41 -35.15
CA PRO A 387 -48.70 57.47 -35.67
C PRO A 387 -48.69 56.10 -34.98
N ALA A 388 -47.50 55.63 -34.57
CA ALA A 388 -47.35 54.35 -33.88
C ALA A 388 -48.06 54.34 -32.51
N LEU A 389 -47.94 55.42 -31.72
CA LEU A 389 -48.62 55.54 -30.43
C LEU A 389 -50.15 55.56 -30.57
N ILE A 390 -50.68 56.21 -31.61
CA ILE A 390 -52.12 56.30 -31.86
C ILE A 390 -52.67 54.94 -32.34
N SER A 391 -51.93 54.22 -33.18
CA SER A 391 -52.31 52.88 -33.66
C SER A 391 -52.30 51.85 -32.53
N ILE A 392 -51.29 51.91 -31.65
CA ILE A 392 -51.21 51.09 -30.44
C ILE A 392 -52.41 51.36 -29.52
N SER A 393 -52.72 52.64 -29.28
CA SER A 393 -53.88 53.05 -28.47
C SER A 393 -55.19 52.51 -29.03
N MET A 394 -55.42 52.62 -30.34
CA MET A 394 -56.67 52.16 -30.97
C MET A 394 -56.79 50.64 -30.99
N LYS A 395 -55.68 49.91 -31.07
CA LYS A 395 -55.68 48.42 -31.05
C LYS A 395 -55.74 47.85 -29.64
N LEU A 396 -55.34 48.60 -28.60
CA LEU A 396 -55.40 48.13 -27.21
C LEU A 396 -56.85 48.06 -26.70
N THR A 397 -57.68 49.03 -27.08
CA THR A 397 -59.08 49.15 -26.64
C THR A 397 -59.95 47.92 -26.95
N PRO A 398 -59.99 47.39 -28.19
CA PRO A 398 -60.80 46.20 -28.48
C PRO A 398 -60.30 44.96 -27.73
N ILE A 399 -58.99 44.82 -27.54
CA ILE A 399 -58.39 43.68 -26.83
C ILE A 399 -58.70 43.73 -25.33
N LEU A 400 -58.64 44.90 -24.69
CA LEU A 400 -59.04 45.03 -23.29
C LEU A 400 -60.53 44.74 -23.08
N ILE A 401 -61.37 45.18 -24.02
CA ILE A 401 -62.81 44.91 -23.97
C ILE A 401 -63.07 43.41 -24.08
N GLU A 402 -62.48 42.72 -25.07
CA GLU A 402 -62.65 41.26 -25.23
C GLU A 402 -62.15 40.48 -24.00
N VAL A 403 -60.96 40.82 -23.50
CA VAL A 403 -60.39 40.14 -22.33
C VAL A 403 -61.20 40.42 -21.06
N SER A 404 -61.65 41.66 -20.84
CA SER A 404 -62.50 42.00 -19.69
C SER A 404 -63.86 41.28 -19.75
N GLN A 405 -64.44 41.14 -20.94
CA GLN A 405 -65.70 40.42 -21.14
C GLN A 405 -65.54 38.92 -20.92
N GLN A 406 -64.44 38.33 -21.39
CA GLN A 406 -64.13 36.91 -21.13
C GLN A 406 -63.90 36.64 -19.64
N PHE A 407 -63.18 37.51 -18.93
CA PHE A 407 -63.03 37.38 -17.47
C PHE A 407 -64.35 37.58 -16.72
N ALA A 408 -65.16 38.56 -17.12
CA ALA A 408 -66.48 38.77 -16.52
C ALA A 408 -67.40 37.55 -16.73
N TRP A 409 -67.32 36.90 -17.90
CA TRP A 409 -68.09 35.69 -18.20
C TRP A 409 -67.60 34.49 -17.40
N GLN A 410 -66.28 34.28 -17.30
CA GLN A 410 -65.70 33.21 -16.50
C GLN A 410 -65.95 33.38 -14.99
N ILE A 411 -65.90 34.61 -14.46
CA ILE A 411 -66.25 34.91 -13.07
C ILE A 411 -67.73 34.61 -12.83
N LYS A 412 -68.61 35.00 -13.76
CA LYS A 412 -70.04 34.71 -13.66
C LYS A 412 -70.32 33.21 -13.68
N GLU A 413 -69.66 32.46 -14.58
CA GLU A 413 -69.80 31.01 -14.66
C GLU A 413 -69.24 30.29 -13.42
N ALA A 414 -68.13 30.78 -12.86
CA ALA A 414 -67.57 30.26 -11.61
C ALA A 414 -68.45 30.56 -10.39
N ILE A 415 -69.09 31.74 -10.34
CA ILE A 415 -70.07 32.09 -9.31
C ILE A 415 -71.32 31.22 -9.44
N GLU A 416 -71.82 30.98 -10.66
CA GLU A 416 -72.97 30.11 -10.90
C GLU A 416 -72.66 28.64 -10.57
N LYS A 417 -71.48 28.13 -10.91
CA LYS A 417 -71.02 26.79 -10.51
C LYS A 417 -70.89 26.63 -8.99
N ASN A 418 -70.36 27.64 -8.29
CA ASN A 418 -70.29 27.62 -6.82
C ASN A 418 -71.67 27.77 -6.16
N ALA A 419 -72.58 28.56 -6.73
CA ALA A 419 -73.96 28.67 -6.26
C ALA A 419 -74.72 27.34 -6.44
N GLN A 420 -74.50 26.64 -7.56
CA GLN A 420 -75.06 25.30 -7.80
C GLN A 420 -74.44 24.24 -6.89
N ALA A 421 -73.11 24.28 -6.65
CA ALA A 421 -72.45 23.39 -5.70
C ALA A 421 -72.93 23.59 -4.25
N GLY A 422 -73.22 24.84 -3.85
CA GLY A 422 -73.82 25.16 -2.56
C GLY A 422 -75.28 24.70 -2.42
N GLN A 423 -76.06 24.73 -3.50
CA GLN A 423 -77.43 24.19 -3.50
C GLN A 423 -77.47 22.65 -3.47
N VAL A 424 -76.52 21.97 -4.12
CA VAL A 424 -76.39 20.50 -4.05
C VAL A 424 -75.96 20.04 -2.65
N GLN A 425 -75.09 20.78 -1.95
CA GLN A 425 -74.76 20.50 -0.54
C GLN A 425 -75.93 20.79 0.42
N ALA A 426 -76.72 21.84 0.18
CA ALA A 426 -77.91 22.14 0.99
C ALA A 426 -79.06 21.13 0.78
N GLN A 427 -79.24 20.61 -0.44
CA GLN A 427 -80.21 19.55 -0.73
C GLN A 427 -79.74 18.16 -0.26
N GLY A 428 -78.43 17.89 -0.27
CA GLY A 428 -77.84 16.68 0.34
C GLY A 428 -77.96 16.64 1.87
N ALA A 429 -77.87 17.80 2.55
CA ALA A 429 -78.05 17.91 4.00
C ALA A 429 -79.54 17.81 4.43
N ALA A 430 -80.47 18.30 3.61
CA ALA A 430 -81.91 18.18 3.85
C ALA A 430 -82.46 16.76 3.56
N GLY A 431 -81.86 16.02 2.61
CA GLY A 431 -82.21 14.63 2.32
C GLY A 431 -81.74 13.61 3.35
N ASN A 432 -80.68 13.91 4.12
CA ASN A 432 -80.10 13.00 5.12
C ASN A 432 -80.65 13.20 6.55
N SER A 433 -81.55 14.17 6.75
CA SER A 433 -82.18 14.47 8.05
C SER A 433 -83.53 13.76 8.27
N ASN A 434 -84.06 13.08 7.24
CA ASN A 434 -85.29 12.29 7.32
C ASN A 434 -85.07 10.76 7.48
N ASN A 435 -83.82 10.31 7.62
CA ASN A 435 -83.49 8.88 7.80
C ASN A 435 -82.68 8.60 9.09
N LYS A 436 -82.73 9.51 10.07
CA LYS A 436 -82.04 9.35 11.37
C LYS A 436 -82.91 9.84 12.53
N LYS A 437 -84.13 9.28 12.58
CA LYS A 437 -85.06 9.29 13.71
C LYS A 437 -85.91 8.00 13.71
N GLU A 438 -85.25 6.87 13.49
CA GLU A 438 -85.48 5.65 14.24
C GLU A 438 -84.10 5.31 14.85
N ASP A 439 -84.11 5.10 16.16
CA ASP A 439 -83.03 4.89 17.14
C ASP A 439 -82.21 6.09 17.62
#